data_AF-A0A9P0YTB0-F1
#
_entry.id   AF-A0A9P0YTB0-F1
#
_cell.length_a   1.000
_cell.length_b   1.000
_cell.length_c   1.000
_cell.angle_alpha   90.00
_cell.angle_beta   90.00
_cell.angle_gamma   90.00
#
_symmetry.space_group_name_H-M   'P 1'
#
loop_
_entity.id
_entity.type
_entity.pdbx_description
1 polymer ?
#
loop_
_entity_poly.entity_id
_entity_poly.type
_entity_poly.pdbx_seq_one_letter_code
_entity_poly.pdbx_strand_id
1 'polypeptide(L)'
;MTSLLVLRIFLPLLLLFGSCCSTRIGLGVDLEADLNLQKDQREFDYFMLSLQWPGTECNQTKKCCSANGCCRSNAIIGFTIHGLWAEYNGGKSWPSCCEGSQFNENEISSLLDDLNKYWPSYRCGTSTTCHASKGPFWAHE
;
A
#
# COMPACT_ATOMS: atom_id res chain seq x y z
N MET A 1 -29.57 67.38 6.39
CA MET A 1 -30.15 66.30 7.25
C MET A 1 -29.95 64.89 6.69
N THR A 2 -29.03 64.65 5.74
CA THR A 2 -28.73 63.30 5.20
C THR A 2 -27.33 62.79 5.57
N SER A 3 -26.45 63.62 6.14
CA SER A 3 -25.05 63.25 6.45
C SER A 3 -24.83 62.66 7.86
N LEU A 4 -25.77 62.82 8.79
CA LEU A 4 -25.64 62.32 10.17
C LEU A 4 -26.16 60.88 10.35
N LEU A 5 -26.99 60.40 9.42
CA LEU A 5 -27.52 59.03 9.42
C LEU A 5 -26.53 58.01 8.87
N VAL A 6 -25.73 58.40 7.88
CA VAL A 6 -24.67 57.53 7.31
C VAL A 6 -23.57 57.28 8.36
N LEU A 7 -23.17 58.31 9.11
CA LEU A 7 -22.12 58.21 10.13
C LEU A 7 -22.52 57.34 11.35
N ARG A 8 -23.81 57.13 11.62
CA ARG A 8 -24.29 56.26 12.70
C ARG A 8 -24.44 54.78 12.32
N ILE A 9 -24.36 54.44 11.02
CA ILE A 9 -24.44 53.05 10.55
C ILE A 9 -23.04 52.48 10.28
N PHE A 10 -22.03 53.31 9.97
CA PHE A 10 -20.67 52.85 9.70
C PHE A 10 -19.78 52.70 10.95
N LEU A 11 -20.13 53.32 12.07
CA LEU A 11 -19.34 53.22 13.31
C LEU A 11 -19.39 51.85 14.04
N PRO A 12 -20.48 51.06 14.02
CA PRO A 12 -20.47 49.70 14.56
C PRO A 12 -19.92 48.66 13.57
N LEU A 13 -19.81 48.97 12.28
CA LEU A 13 -19.29 48.02 11.28
C LEU A 13 -17.75 47.96 11.25
N LEU A 14 -17.05 49.02 11.66
CA LEU A 14 -15.59 49.04 11.71
C LEU A 14 -15.01 48.37 12.99
N LEU A 15 -15.83 48.15 14.01
CA LEU A 15 -15.41 47.49 15.27
C LEU A 15 -15.63 45.96 15.26
N LEU A 16 -16.29 45.40 14.25
CA LEU A 16 -16.48 43.94 14.13
C LEU A 16 -15.36 43.23 13.34
N PHE A 17 -14.44 43.96 12.71
CA PHE A 17 -13.29 43.37 12.00
C PHE A 17 -11.96 43.44 12.78
N GLY A 18 -11.98 43.89 14.03
CA GLY A 18 -10.78 44.25 14.79
C GLY A 18 -10.46 43.41 16.03
N SER A 19 -10.97 42.19 16.18
CA SER A 19 -10.60 41.37 17.35
C SER A 19 -10.74 39.86 17.14
N CYS A 20 -9.81 39.28 16.38
CA CYS A 20 -9.33 37.92 16.67
C CYS A 20 -7.92 37.72 16.12
N CYS A 21 -6.96 38.50 16.62
CA CYS A 21 -5.56 38.08 16.58
C CYS A 21 -4.88 38.55 17.88
N SER A 22 -5.13 37.78 18.94
CA SER A 22 -4.15 37.64 20.01
C SER A 22 -3.62 36.22 19.95
N THR A 23 -2.37 36.13 19.56
CA THR A 23 -1.49 34.97 19.51
C THR A 23 -1.49 34.19 20.83
N ARG A 24 -1.74 32.89 20.76
CA ARG A 24 -0.97 31.94 21.59
C ARG A 24 -0.08 31.14 20.66
N ILE A 25 1.22 31.34 20.85
CA ILE A 25 2.28 30.52 20.29
C ILE A 25 2.13 29.13 20.91
N GLY A 26 1.63 28.19 20.12
CA GLY A 26 1.80 26.77 20.33
C GLY A 26 2.51 26.22 19.10
N LEU A 27 3.81 25.98 19.21
CA LEU A 27 4.51 25.05 18.32
C LEU A 27 3.95 23.66 18.63
N GLY A 28 2.82 23.34 18.02
CA GLY A 28 2.17 22.05 18.06
C GLY A 28 1.91 21.66 16.61
N VAL A 29 2.90 21.04 16.02
CA VAL A 29 2.73 20.28 14.80
C VAL A 29 1.76 19.15 15.17
N ASP A 30 0.46 19.32 14.95
CA ASP A 30 -0.51 18.22 15.05
C ASP A 30 -0.37 17.35 13.80
N LEU A 31 0.81 16.75 13.68
CA LEU A 31 1.15 15.65 12.79
C LEU A 31 0.86 14.35 13.54
N GLU A 32 -0.34 14.22 14.06
CA GLU A 32 -0.83 13.00 14.73
C GLU A 32 -2.27 12.68 14.29
N ALA A 33 -2.50 12.78 12.98
CA ALA A 33 -3.61 12.12 12.31
C ALA A 33 -3.07 11.21 11.20
N ASP A 34 -2.10 10.35 11.51
CA ASP A 34 -1.67 9.28 10.59
C ASP A 34 -1.12 8.03 11.30
N LEU A 35 -1.72 7.64 12.42
CA LEU A 35 -1.49 6.32 13.01
C LEU A 35 -2.82 5.81 13.58
N ASN A 36 -3.38 4.77 12.96
CA ASN A 36 -4.69 4.14 13.23
C ASN A 36 -5.91 4.71 12.51
N LEU A 37 -5.78 4.96 11.21
CA LEU A 37 -6.88 4.58 10.31
C LEU A 37 -6.80 3.06 10.12
N GLN A 38 -7.21 2.28 11.13
CA GLN A 38 -7.66 0.91 10.88
C GLN A 38 -8.99 1.06 10.13
N LYS A 39 -8.86 1.41 8.85
CA LYS A 39 -9.97 1.56 7.93
C LYS A 39 -10.49 0.14 7.79
N ASP A 40 -11.62 -0.17 8.41
CA ASP A 40 -12.35 -1.39 8.11
C ASP A 40 -12.47 -1.48 6.59
N GLN A 41 -11.63 -2.32 5.98
CA GLN A 41 -11.66 -2.55 4.56
C GLN A 41 -12.88 -3.42 4.32
N ARG A 42 -13.79 -2.95 3.46
CA ARG A 42 -14.94 -3.76 3.07
C ARG A 42 -14.47 -5.02 2.35
N GLU A 43 -15.35 -6.00 2.26
CA GLU A 43 -15.10 -7.21 1.46
C GLU A 43 -14.79 -6.85 -0.01
N PHE A 44 -13.87 -7.60 -0.61
CA PHE A 44 -13.49 -7.48 -2.01
C PHE A 44 -14.59 -8.01 -2.94
N ASP A 45 -14.50 -7.68 -4.23
CA ASP A 45 -15.54 -8.04 -5.19
C ASP A 45 -15.16 -9.24 -6.07
N TYR A 46 -13.89 -9.37 -6.45
CA TYR A 46 -13.38 -10.51 -7.24
C TYR A 46 -11.89 -10.75 -7.00
N PHE A 47 -11.40 -11.91 -7.43
CA PHE A 47 -9.97 -12.21 -7.48
C PHE A 47 -9.40 -12.01 -8.88
N MET A 48 -8.20 -11.44 -8.95
CA MET A 48 -7.38 -11.40 -10.15
C MET A 48 -6.20 -12.36 -9.98
N LEU A 49 -6.13 -13.39 -10.81
CA LEU A 49 -4.94 -14.24 -10.94
C LEU A 49 -3.93 -13.57 -11.87
N SER A 50 -2.85 -13.05 -11.28
CA SER A 50 -1.77 -12.42 -12.02
C SER A 50 -0.70 -13.45 -12.39
N LEU A 51 -0.39 -13.52 -13.68
CA LEU A 51 0.62 -14.39 -14.26
C LEU A 51 1.76 -13.56 -14.84
N GLN A 52 2.99 -14.05 -14.68
CA GLN A 52 4.20 -13.41 -15.17
C GLN A 52 4.96 -14.33 -16.13
N TRP A 53 5.58 -13.72 -17.14
CA TRP A 53 6.35 -14.43 -18.16
C TRP A 53 7.84 -14.46 -17.79
N PRO A 54 8.43 -15.65 -17.52
CA PRO A 54 9.83 -15.75 -17.08
C PRO A 54 10.82 -15.08 -18.04
N GLY A 55 10.57 -15.16 -19.35
CA GLY A 55 11.45 -14.54 -20.34
C GLY A 55 11.56 -13.02 -20.20
N THR A 56 10.48 -12.36 -19.79
CA THR A 56 10.48 -10.91 -19.56
C THR A 56 11.12 -10.59 -18.21
N GLU A 57 10.72 -11.29 -17.15
CA GLU A 57 11.24 -11.10 -15.79
C GLU A 57 12.76 -11.33 -15.71
N CYS A 58 13.27 -12.31 -16.45
CA CYS A 58 14.67 -12.70 -16.42
C CYS A 58 15.57 -11.90 -17.37
N ASN A 59 15.02 -11.03 -18.21
CA ASN A 59 15.77 -10.34 -19.27
C ASN A 59 16.97 -9.53 -18.73
N GLN A 60 16.85 -8.95 -17.53
CA GLN A 60 17.91 -8.15 -16.91
C GLN A 60 18.60 -8.85 -15.73
N THR A 61 18.41 -10.16 -15.57
CA THR A 61 19.01 -10.89 -14.46
C THR A 61 20.53 -11.00 -14.63
N LYS A 62 21.27 -10.33 -13.75
CA LYS A 62 22.75 -10.36 -13.72
C LYS A 62 23.32 -11.24 -12.62
N LYS A 63 22.52 -11.57 -11.60
CA LYS A 63 22.94 -12.31 -10.41
C LYS A 63 21.95 -13.42 -10.12
N CYS A 64 22.51 -14.57 -9.74
CA CYS A 64 21.77 -15.76 -9.37
C CYS A 64 21.84 -16.01 -7.86
N CYS A 65 20.82 -16.68 -7.35
CA CYS A 65 20.70 -17.13 -5.98
C CYS A 65 19.68 -18.28 -5.96
N SER A 66 19.59 -19.01 -4.84
CA SER A 66 18.71 -20.18 -4.70
C SER A 66 17.24 -19.89 -5.00
N ALA A 67 16.74 -18.72 -4.58
CA ALA A 67 15.33 -18.35 -4.77
C ALA A 67 15.00 -17.89 -6.20
N ASN A 68 16.00 -17.53 -7.02
CA ASN A 68 15.77 -16.91 -8.32
C ASN A 68 15.44 -17.94 -9.40
N GLY A 69 14.19 -17.92 -9.87
CA GLY A 69 13.66 -18.75 -10.95
C GLY A 69 14.43 -18.65 -12.26
N CYS A 70 15.13 -17.54 -12.52
CA CYS A 70 15.92 -17.34 -13.75
C CYS A 70 17.14 -18.25 -13.88
N CYS A 71 17.63 -18.80 -12.76
CA CYS A 71 18.90 -19.51 -12.71
C CYS A 71 18.75 -20.99 -12.35
N ARG A 72 17.54 -21.55 -12.49
CA ARG A 72 17.27 -22.94 -12.18
C ARG A 72 17.81 -23.86 -13.28
N SER A 73 18.28 -25.04 -12.89
CA SER A 73 18.78 -26.06 -13.82
C SER A 73 17.70 -26.54 -14.79
N ASN A 74 16.45 -26.61 -14.31
CA ASN A 74 15.29 -26.88 -15.13
C ASN A 74 14.70 -25.56 -15.62
N ALA A 75 14.57 -25.41 -16.94
CA ALA A 75 13.91 -24.25 -17.53
C ALA A 75 12.45 -24.20 -17.06
N ILE A 76 12.02 -23.01 -16.61
CA ILE A 76 10.61 -22.73 -16.37
C ILE A 76 9.94 -22.58 -17.72
N ILE A 77 8.96 -23.44 -18.01
CA ILE A 77 8.23 -23.45 -19.28
C ILE A 77 6.82 -22.90 -19.01
N GLY A 78 6.48 -21.78 -19.66
CA GLY A 78 5.16 -21.17 -19.54
C GLY A 78 5.11 -20.02 -18.54
N PHE A 79 3.89 -19.53 -18.32
CA PHE A 79 3.62 -18.52 -17.29
C PHE A 79 3.79 -19.12 -15.89
N THR A 80 4.29 -18.29 -14.96
CA THR A 80 4.28 -18.58 -13.53
C THR A 80 3.36 -17.61 -12.80
N ILE A 81 2.92 -17.98 -11.62
CA ILE A 81 2.10 -17.13 -10.76
C ILE A 81 2.95 -15.95 -10.28
N HIS A 82 2.38 -14.74 -10.33
CA HIS A 82 2.87 -13.57 -9.60
C HIS A 82 2.10 -13.45 -8.30
N GLY A 83 0.78 -13.43 -8.37
CA GLY A 83 -0.08 -13.28 -7.20
C GLY A 83 -1.54 -13.56 -7.49
N LEU A 84 -2.31 -13.76 -6.42
CA LEU A 84 -3.76 -13.84 -6.43
C LEU A 84 -4.30 -12.67 -5.61
N TRP A 85 -4.78 -11.63 -6.28
CA TRP A 85 -5.09 -10.37 -5.63
C TRP A 85 -6.59 -10.14 -5.54
N ALA A 86 -7.03 -9.71 -4.36
CA ALA A 86 -8.39 -9.26 -4.13
C ALA A 86 -8.58 -7.86 -4.73
N GLU A 87 -9.65 -7.65 -5.48
CA GLU A 87 -9.91 -6.41 -6.21
C GLU A 87 -11.31 -5.85 -5.91
N TYR A 88 -11.44 -4.53 -6.03
CA TYR A 88 -12.75 -3.88 -6.03
C TYR A 88 -13.22 -3.59 -7.46
N ASN A 89 -14.54 -3.61 -7.64
CA ASN A 89 -15.21 -3.14 -8.83
C ASN A 89 -14.86 -1.68 -9.12
N GLY A 90 -14.69 -1.36 -10.40
CA GLY A 90 -14.33 -0.03 -10.86
C GLY A 90 -12.83 0.28 -10.89
N GLY A 91 -11.96 -0.64 -10.44
CA GLY A 91 -10.51 -0.63 -10.71
C GLY A 91 -9.73 0.57 -10.16
N LYS A 92 -10.29 1.29 -9.18
CA LYS A 92 -9.66 2.48 -8.57
C LYS A 92 -8.80 2.16 -7.36
N SER A 93 -9.03 1.03 -6.71
CA SER A 93 -8.36 0.61 -5.49
C SER A 93 -8.60 -0.87 -5.25
N TRP A 94 -7.80 -1.45 -4.35
CA TRP A 94 -7.92 -2.82 -3.85
C TRP A 94 -7.72 -2.82 -2.32
N PRO A 95 -8.23 -3.83 -1.59
CA PRO A 95 -7.80 -4.07 -0.22
C PRO A 95 -6.33 -4.52 -0.21
N SER A 96 -5.59 -4.13 0.83
CA SER A 96 -4.17 -4.44 0.96
C SER A 96 -3.77 -4.34 2.42
N CYS A 97 -2.88 -5.23 2.88
CA CYS A 97 -2.44 -5.25 4.27
C CYS A 97 -3.60 -5.33 5.27
N CYS A 98 -4.57 -6.18 4.97
CA CYS A 98 -5.70 -6.47 5.84
C CYS A 98 -5.22 -7.15 7.14
N GLU A 99 -6.05 -7.10 8.17
CA GLU A 99 -5.82 -7.83 9.41
C GLU A 99 -5.72 -9.35 9.16
N GLY A 100 -4.77 -10.00 9.82
CA GLY A 100 -4.52 -11.42 9.66
C GLY A 100 -3.31 -11.92 10.45
N SER A 101 -3.14 -13.24 10.49
CA SER A 101 -1.93 -13.85 11.06
C SER A 101 -0.72 -13.57 10.16
N GLN A 102 0.45 -13.47 10.76
CA GLN A 102 1.70 -13.39 10.00
C GLN A 102 1.91 -14.68 9.19
N PHE A 103 2.52 -14.54 8.01
CA PHE A 103 2.88 -15.67 7.16
C PHE A 103 3.72 -16.71 7.93
N ASN A 104 3.33 -17.97 7.81
CA ASN A 104 3.99 -19.11 8.44
C ASN A 104 4.24 -20.20 7.39
N GLU A 105 5.50 -20.36 6.96
CA GLU A 105 5.89 -21.30 5.91
C GLU A 105 5.53 -22.77 6.26
N ASN A 106 5.46 -23.11 7.55
CA ASN A 106 5.11 -24.47 7.98
C ASN A 106 3.71 -24.89 7.52
N GLU A 107 2.77 -23.92 7.41
CA GLU A 107 1.39 -24.18 7.00
C GLU A 107 1.28 -24.54 5.51
N ILE A 108 2.25 -24.12 4.70
CA ILE A 108 2.31 -24.39 3.27
C ILE A 108 3.40 -25.41 2.91
N SER A 109 4.01 -26.07 3.90
CA SER A 109 5.14 -26.99 3.73
C SER A 109 4.88 -28.07 2.67
N SER A 110 3.65 -28.59 2.60
CA SER A 110 3.21 -29.58 1.62
C SER A 110 3.15 -29.06 0.17
N LEU A 111 3.12 -27.74 -0.03
CA LEU A 111 3.01 -27.08 -1.33
C LEU A 111 4.35 -26.54 -1.84
N LEU A 112 5.42 -26.62 -1.04
CA LEU A 112 6.69 -25.96 -1.34
C LEU A 112 7.29 -26.38 -2.68
N ASP A 113 7.16 -27.65 -3.08
CA ASP A 113 7.66 -28.11 -4.37
C ASP A 113 6.91 -27.46 -5.54
N ASP A 114 5.59 -27.36 -5.45
CA ASP A 114 4.75 -26.71 -6.46
C ASP A 114 4.94 -25.20 -6.49
N LEU A 115 5.03 -24.55 -5.31
CA LEU A 115 5.29 -23.12 -5.22
C LEU A 115 6.66 -22.76 -5.79
N ASN A 116 7.68 -23.57 -5.50
CA ASN A 116 8.99 -23.41 -6.11
C ASN A 116 8.93 -23.54 -7.63
N LYS A 117 8.08 -24.41 -8.17
CA LYS A 117 8.00 -24.66 -9.61
C LYS A 117 7.16 -23.63 -10.36
N TYR A 118 5.99 -23.31 -9.84
CA TYR A 118 4.95 -22.55 -10.54
C TYR A 118 4.77 -21.13 -9.98
N TRP A 119 5.31 -20.81 -8.80
CA TRP A 119 5.24 -19.49 -8.17
C TRP A 119 6.63 -19.02 -7.65
N PRO A 120 7.70 -19.05 -8.46
CA PRO A 120 9.03 -18.67 -8.00
C PRO A 120 9.19 -17.15 -7.86
N SER A 121 10.19 -16.75 -7.07
CA SER A 121 10.73 -15.39 -7.15
C SER A 121 11.67 -15.25 -8.34
N TYR A 122 11.70 -14.09 -9.00
CA TYR A 122 12.74 -13.73 -9.98
C TYR A 122 13.78 -12.76 -9.42
N ARG A 123 13.75 -12.53 -8.09
CA ARG A 123 14.65 -11.62 -7.37
C ARG A 123 15.46 -12.38 -6.33
N CYS A 124 16.65 -11.87 -6.01
CA CYS A 124 17.55 -12.48 -5.02
C CYS A 124 17.48 -11.91 -3.61
N GLY A 125 16.67 -10.88 -3.38
CA GLY A 125 16.44 -10.32 -2.06
C GLY A 125 15.17 -10.87 -1.42
N THR A 126 15.04 -10.61 -0.13
CA THR A 126 13.76 -10.75 0.57
C THR A 126 12.81 -9.61 0.17
N SER A 127 11.52 -9.92 0.17
CA SER A 127 10.48 -8.93 -0.05
C SER A 127 10.08 -8.27 1.28
N THR A 128 9.68 -7.00 1.21
CA THR A 128 9.08 -6.32 2.37
C THR A 128 7.62 -6.72 2.47
N THR A 129 7.17 -7.15 3.64
CA THR A 129 5.76 -7.45 3.92
C THR A 129 5.02 -6.20 4.39
N CYS A 130 3.70 -6.30 4.55
CA CYS A 130 2.84 -5.26 5.09
C CYS A 130 3.27 -4.70 6.46
N HIS A 131 3.89 -5.52 7.31
CA HIS A 131 4.31 -5.13 8.66
C HIS A 131 5.81 -4.75 8.73
N ALA A 132 6.36 -4.28 7.60
CA ALA A 132 7.77 -3.93 7.44
C ALA A 132 8.76 -5.07 7.77
N SER A 133 8.28 -6.31 7.90
CA SER A 133 9.13 -7.48 8.04
C SER A 133 9.70 -7.90 6.68
N LYS A 134 10.73 -8.73 6.71
CA LYS A 134 11.36 -9.28 5.51
C LYS A 134 11.06 -10.77 5.43
N GLY A 135 10.70 -11.24 4.23
CA GLY A 135 10.36 -12.64 4.02
C GLY A 135 10.60 -13.12 2.59
N PRO A 136 10.28 -14.40 2.32
CA PRO A 136 10.23 -14.90 0.96
C PRO A 136 9.15 -14.15 0.15
N PHE A 137 9.16 -14.34 -1.16
CA PHE A 137 8.18 -13.74 -2.07
C PHE A 137 6.74 -14.05 -1.65
N TRP A 138 6.45 -15.30 -1.27
CA TRP A 138 5.12 -15.73 -0.83
C TRP A 138 4.63 -15.09 0.48
N ALA A 139 5.52 -14.48 1.28
CA ALA A 139 5.14 -13.76 2.48
C ALA A 139 4.78 -12.29 2.21
N HIS A 140 5.14 -11.79 1.03
CA HIS A 140 4.79 -10.45 0.57
C HIS A 140 3.42 -10.43 -0.11
N GLU A 141 3.13 -11.49 -0.88
CA GLU A 141 1.80 -11.77 -1.43
C GLU A 141 0.81 -12.14 -0.31
#